data_AF-A0A653P0Z9-F1
#
_entry.id   AF-A0A653P0Z9-F1
#
_cell.length_a   1.000
_cell.length_b   1.000
_cell.length_c   1.000
_cell.angle_alpha   90.00
_cell.angle_beta   90.00
_cell.angle_gamma   90.00
#
_symmetry.space_group_name_H-M   'P 1'
#
loop_
_entity.id
_entity.type
_entity.pdbx_description
1 polymer ?
#
loop_
_entity_poly.entity_id
_entity_poly.type
_entity_poly.pdbx_seq_one_letter_code
_entity_poly.pdbx_strand_id
1 'polypeptide(L)'
;MFSGFDNVIVIVFWIATFIAFFKGAYDMWREYRTSKEKSVLYFLIVLIITWFWFNPYELVALHPFVLMAYYWNRNRWMRNAMFVLVLVPFVIRVWLIAASM
;
A
#
# COMPACT_ATOMS: atom_id res chain seq x y z
N MET A 1 -27.36 10.26 -4.18
CA MET A 1 -27.95 9.80 -2.91
C MET A 1 -27.50 8.35 -2.75
N PHE A 2 -26.38 8.10 -2.07
CA PHE A 2 -25.84 6.74 -1.92
C PHE A 2 -26.72 5.98 -0.94
N SER A 3 -27.15 4.78 -1.31
CA SER A 3 -28.06 3.97 -0.49
C SER A 3 -27.32 3.50 0.77
N GLY A 4 -28.04 3.25 1.87
CA GLY A 4 -27.42 2.80 3.13
C GLY A 4 -26.57 1.53 2.99
N PHE A 5 -26.79 0.72 1.94
CA PHE A 5 -26.03 -0.49 1.62
C PHE A 5 -24.64 -0.17 1.03
N ASP A 6 -24.53 0.87 0.21
CA ASP A 6 -23.26 1.33 -0.38
C ASP A 6 -22.29 1.78 0.73
N ASN A 7 -22.82 2.45 1.76
CA ASN A 7 -22.03 2.88 2.91
C ASN A 7 -21.48 1.71 3.73
N VAL A 8 -22.24 0.64 3.89
CA VAL A 8 -21.78 -0.56 4.64
C VAL A 8 -20.64 -1.25 3.90
N ILE A 9 -20.75 -1.41 2.58
CA ILE A 9 -19.68 -2.01 1.76
C ILE A 9 -18.39 -1.19 1.87
N VAL A 10 -18.49 0.13 1.78
CA VAL A 10 -17.35 1.04 1.93
C VAL A 10 -16.70 0.91 3.30
N ILE A 11 -17.50 0.85 4.37
CA ILE A 11 -16.99 0.68 5.74
C ILE A 11 -16.26 -0.67 5.90
N VAL A 12 -16.88 -1.77 5.46
CA VAL A 12 -16.26 -3.11 5.54
C VAL A 12 -14.97 -3.15 4.74
N PHE A 13 -14.96 -2.53 3.55
CA PHE A 13 -13.78 -2.42 2.73
C PHE A 13 -12.64 -1.67 3.44
N TRP A 14 -12.95 -0.54 4.09
CA TRP A 14 -11.96 0.21 4.87
C TRP A 14 -11.39 -0.58 6.03
N ILE A 15 -12.24 -1.30 6.77
CA ILE A 15 -11.80 -2.16 7.87
C ILE A 15 -10.85 -3.26 7.35
N ALA A 16 -11.22 -3.94 6.26
CA ALA A 16 -10.38 -4.99 5.68
C ALA A 16 -9.03 -4.45 5.19
N THR A 17 -9.05 -3.28 4.55
CA THR A 17 -7.86 -2.58 4.05
C THR A 17 -6.94 -2.17 5.20
N PHE A 18 -7.52 -1.64 6.29
CA PHE A 18 -6.79 -1.27 7.50
C PHE A 18 -6.12 -2.48 8.16
N ILE A 19 -6.85 -3.59 8.32
CA ILE A 19 -6.30 -4.81 8.90
C ILE A 19 -5.16 -5.36 8.03
N ALA A 20 -5.34 -5.40 6.71
CA ALA A 20 -4.32 -5.89 5.78
C ALA A 20 -3.06 -5.02 5.82
N PHE A 21 -3.21 -3.70 5.92
CA PHE A 21 -2.11 -2.76 6.06
C PHE A 21 -1.29 -3.01 7.32
N PHE A 22 -1.93 -3.00 8.49
CA PHE A 22 -1.23 -3.19 9.78
C PHE A 22 -0.57 -4.56 9.89
N LYS A 23 -1.23 -5.59 9.35
CA LYS A 23 -0.64 -6.93 9.30
C LYS A 23 0.62 -6.95 8.45
N GLY A 24 0.59 -6.39 7.23
CA GLY A 24 1.76 -6.36 6.37
C GLY A 24 2.90 -5.50 6.94
N ALA A 25 2.58 -4.36 7.57
CA ALA A 25 3.57 -3.54 8.27
C ALA A 25 4.23 -4.31 9.43
N TYR A 26 3.44 -5.08 10.19
CA TYR A 26 3.95 -5.95 11.25
C TYR A 26 4.85 -7.07 10.71
N ASP A 27 4.45 -7.71 9.61
CA ASP A 27 5.24 -8.77 8.97
C ASP A 27 6.58 -8.23 8.45
N MET A 28 6.59 -7.05 7.82
CA MET A 28 7.81 -6.34 7.41
C MET A 28 8.71 -6.01 8.61
N TRP A 29 8.14 -5.48 9.70
CA TRP A 29 8.89 -5.18 10.91
C TRP A 29 9.52 -6.43 11.53
N ARG A 30 8.77 -7.53 11.59
CA ARG A 30 9.27 -8.82 12.07
C ARG A 30 10.41 -9.32 11.20
N GLU A 31 10.25 -9.29 9.88
CA GLU A 31 11.30 -9.70 8.93
C GLU A 31 12.55 -8.83 9.05
N TYR A 32 12.41 -7.51 9.20
CA TYR A 32 13.53 -6.63 9.46
C TYR A 32 14.24 -6.96 10.77
N ARG A 33 13.51 -7.26 11.86
CA ARG A 33 14.15 -7.65 13.13
C ARG A 33 14.98 -8.92 13.02
N THR A 34 14.52 -9.88 12.22
CA THR A 34 15.19 -11.18 12.03
C THR A 34 16.35 -11.09 11.03
N SER A 35 16.13 -10.50 9.86
CA SER A 35 17.11 -10.47 8.76
C SER A 35 18.07 -9.29 8.85
N LYS A 36 17.69 -8.20 9.53
CA LYS A 36 18.36 -6.89 9.52
C LYS A 36 18.51 -6.29 8.12
N GLU A 37 17.74 -6.75 7.13
CA GLU A 37 17.75 -6.22 5.77
C GLU A 37 17.20 -4.79 5.72
N LYS A 38 18.04 -3.84 5.31
CA LYS A 38 17.65 -2.42 5.20
C LYS A 38 16.59 -2.17 4.15
N SER A 39 16.56 -2.97 3.08
CA SER A 39 15.53 -2.92 2.02
C SER A 39 14.12 -3.06 2.61
N VAL A 40 13.91 -4.04 3.51
CA VAL A 40 12.63 -4.28 4.19
C VAL A 40 12.22 -3.08 5.05
N LEU A 41 13.18 -2.47 5.75
CA LEU A 41 12.93 -1.25 6.53
C LEU A 41 12.52 -0.08 5.64
N TYR A 42 13.19 0.12 4.50
CA TYR A 42 12.82 1.16 3.54
C TYR A 42 11.41 0.92 2.98
N PHE A 43 11.05 -0.33 2.66
CA PHE A 43 9.69 -0.65 2.23
C PHE A 43 8.64 -0.39 3.30
N LEU A 44 8.93 -0.69 4.56
CA LEU A 44 8.05 -0.38 5.69
C LEU A 44 7.83 1.14 5.83
N ILE A 45 8.91 1.93 5.74
CA ILE A 45 8.83 3.39 5.82
C ILE A 45 8.01 3.95 4.66
N VAL A 46 8.26 3.50 3.44
CA VAL A 46 7.49 3.89 2.26
C VAL A 46 6.01 3.52 2.45
N LEU A 47 5.71 2.30 2.90
CA LEU A 47 4.34 1.85 3.17
C LEU A 47 3.62 2.79 4.15
N ILE A 48 4.28 3.17 5.25
CA ILE A 48 3.74 4.09 6.27
C ILE A 48 3.52 5.49 5.70
N ILE A 49 4.53 6.09 5.05
CA ILE A 49 4.40 7.42 4.45
C ILE A 49 3.25 7.43 3.45
N THR A 50 3.15 6.39 2.63
CA THR A 50 2.14 6.29 1.59
C THR A 50 0.72 6.24 2.14
N TRP A 51 0.52 5.57 3.29
CA TRP A 51 -0.77 5.56 3.99
C TRP A 51 -1.23 6.96 4.42
N PHE A 52 -0.30 7.80 4.88
CA PHE A 52 -0.60 9.17 5.31
C PHE A 52 -0.62 10.19 4.17
N TRP A 53 0.05 9.90 3.05
CA TRP A 53 0.11 10.79 1.90
C TRP A 53 -1.11 10.66 0.98
N PHE A 54 -1.75 9.49 0.93
CA PHE A 54 -2.95 9.32 0.11
C PHE A 54 -4.18 9.89 0.79
N ASN A 55 -4.91 10.72 0.04
CA ASN A 55 -6.26 11.09 0.40
C ASN A 55 -7.10 9.80 0.47
N PRO A 56 -7.77 9.48 1.60
CA PRO A 56 -8.57 8.28 1.70
C PRO A 56 -9.65 8.20 0.62
N TYR A 57 -10.11 9.33 0.07
CA TYR A 57 -11.07 9.35 -1.03
C TYR A 57 -10.50 8.89 -2.40
N GLU A 58 -9.17 8.79 -2.56
CA GLU A 58 -8.51 8.21 -3.74
C GLU A 58 -8.21 6.71 -3.56
N LEU A 59 -9.26 5.93 -3.29
CA LEU A 59 -9.24 4.48 -3.02
C LEU A 59 -8.40 3.65 -4.03
N VAL A 60 -8.35 4.07 -5.29
CA VAL A 60 -7.64 3.36 -6.37
C VAL A 60 -6.13 3.32 -6.15
N ALA A 61 -5.56 4.35 -5.53
CA ALA A 61 -4.12 4.46 -5.34
C ALA A 61 -3.60 3.76 -4.07
N LEU A 62 -4.48 3.54 -3.09
CA LEU A 62 -4.18 2.86 -1.81
C LEU A 62 -4.15 1.33 -1.95
N HIS A 63 -4.89 0.80 -2.92
CA HIS A 63 -5.05 -0.64 -3.19
C HIS A 63 -3.71 -1.39 -3.41
N PRO A 64 -2.81 -0.93 -4.29
CA PRO A 64 -1.58 -1.66 -4.60
C PRO A 64 -0.63 -1.76 -3.40
N PHE A 65 -0.59 -0.75 -2.52
CA PHE A 65 0.24 -0.76 -1.31
C PHE A 65 -0.29 -1.70 -0.24
N VAL A 66 -1.60 -1.71 -0.04
CA VAL A 66 -2.26 -2.62 0.91
C VAL A 66 -2.16 -4.07 0.43
N LEU A 67 -2.29 -4.30 -0.88
CA LEU A 67 -2.08 -5.60 -1.49
C LEU A 67 -0.61 -6.02 -1.42
N MET A 68 0.34 -5.11 -1.65
CA MET A 68 1.78 -5.37 -1.46
C MET A 68 2.08 -5.79 -0.01
N ALA A 69 1.53 -5.07 0.97
CA ALA A 69 1.61 -5.41 2.38
C ALA A 69 0.98 -6.78 2.68
N TYR A 70 -0.20 -7.06 2.13
CA TYR A 70 -0.88 -8.35 2.29
C TYR A 70 -0.08 -9.54 1.70
N TYR A 71 0.54 -9.35 0.54
CA TYR A 71 1.33 -10.39 -0.13
C TYR A 71 2.78 -10.48 0.37
N TRP A 72 3.21 -9.55 1.23
CA TRP A 72 4.59 -9.39 1.66
C TRP A 72 5.25 -10.72 2.09
N ASN A 73 4.54 -11.49 2.92
CA ASN A 73 5.00 -12.78 3.43
C ASN A 73 4.15 -13.97 2.95
N ARG A 74 3.28 -13.77 1.94
CA ARG A 74 2.41 -14.82 1.37
C ARG A 74 2.88 -15.30 0.01
N ASN A 75 3.24 -14.38 -0.88
CA ASN A 75 3.62 -14.72 -2.25
C ASN A 75 4.56 -13.66 -2.83
N ARG A 76 5.81 -14.07 -3.08
CA ARG A 76 6.87 -13.20 -3.62
C ARG A 76 6.54 -12.63 -4.99
N TRP A 77 5.90 -13.42 -5.86
CA TRP A 77 5.50 -12.98 -7.21
C TRP A 77 4.43 -11.90 -7.12
N MET A 78 3.39 -12.11 -6.32
CA MET A 78 2.31 -11.13 -6.16
C MET A 78 2.81 -9.86 -5.48
N ARG A 79 3.68 -9.98 -4.46
CA ARG A 79 4.34 -8.83 -3.84
C ARG A 79 5.10 -7.99 -4.85
N ASN A 80 5.92 -8.63 -5.69
CA ASN A 80 6.71 -7.94 -6.71
C ASN A 80 5.80 -7.31 -7.80
N ALA A 81 4.73 -7.99 -8.20
CA ALA A 81 3.76 -7.44 -9.14
C ALA A 81 3.06 -6.19 -8.56
N MET A 82 2.63 -6.24 -7.29
CA MET A 82 2.06 -5.08 -6.61
C MET A 82 3.08 -3.95 -6.47
N PHE A 83 4.36 -4.28 -6.23
CA PHE A 83 5.44 -3.30 -6.18
C PHE A 83 5.63 -2.57 -7.51
N VAL A 84 5.61 -3.28 -8.64
CA VAL A 84 5.68 -2.67 -9.97
C VAL A 84 4.45 -1.78 -10.23
N LEU A 85 3.25 -2.25 -9.86
CA LEU A 85 2.01 -1.49 -10.00
C LEU A 85 1.98 -0.22 -9.13
N VAL A 86 2.74 -0.18 -8.05
CA VAL A 86 2.96 1.03 -7.25
C VAL A 86 3.99 1.95 -7.90
N LEU A 87 5.13 1.38 -8.29
CA LEU A 87 6.32 2.15 -8.65
C LEU A 87 6.18 2.80 -10.02
N VAL A 88 5.53 2.13 -10.97
CA VAL A 88 5.31 2.64 -12.33
C VAL A 88 4.43 3.90 -12.32
N PRO A 89 3.22 3.92 -11.72
CA PRO A 89 2.41 5.13 -11.63
C PRO A 89 3.08 6.24 -10.85
N PHE A 90 3.81 5.91 -9.78
CA PHE A 90 4.55 6.91 -9.00
C PHE A 90 5.60 7.61 -9.86
N VAL A 91 6.43 6.86 -10.58
CA VAL A 91 7.46 7.42 -11.47
C VAL A 91 6.83 8.24 -12.59
N ILE A 92 5.74 7.75 -13.21
CA ILE A 92 5.00 8.51 -14.22
C ILE A 92 4.50 9.84 -13.65
N ARG A 93 3.93 9.85 -12.43
CA ARG A 93 3.40 11.06 -11.79
C ARG A 93 4.52 12.06 -11.49
N VAL A 94 5.66 11.60 -10.96
CA VAL A 94 6.84 12.44 -10.71
C VAL A 94 7.37 13.04 -12.01
N TRP A 95 7.46 12.23 -13.07
CA TRP A 95 7.93 12.69 -14.38
C TRP A 95 7.01 13.75 -14.98
N LEU A 96 5.69 13.56 -14.91
CA LEU A 96 4.71 14.55 -15.39
C LEU A 96 4.80 15.88 -14.63
N ILE A 97 4.97 15.84 -13.30
CA ILE A 97 5.18 17.05 -12.48
C ILE A 97 6.47 17.74 -12.90
N ALA A 98 7.58 17.01 -13.02
CA ALA A 98 8.86 17.57 -13.41
C ALA A 98 8.86 18.16 -14.83
N ALA A 99 8.11 17.57 -15.76
CA ALA A 99 7.97 18.07 -17.13
C ALA A 99 7.03 19.30 -17.24
N SER A 100 6.23 19.57 -16.20
CA SER A 100 5.32 20.72 -16.13
C SER A 100 5.90 21.94 -15.41
N MET A 101 7.11 21.80 -14.84
CA MET A 101 7.90 22.88 -14.24
C MET A 101 8.83 23.50 -15.27
#